data_AF-A0A1D9PAN8-F1
#
_entry.id   AF-A0A1D9PAN8-F1
#
_cell.length_a   1.000
_cell.length_b   1.000
_cell.length_c   1.000
_cell.angle_alpha   90.00
_cell.angle_beta   90.00
_cell.angle_gamma   90.00
#
_symmetry.space_group_name_H-M   'P 1'
#
loop_
_entity.id
_entity.type
_entity.pdbx_description
1 polymer ?
#
loop_
_entity_poly.entity_id
_entity_poly.type
_entity_poly.pdbx_seq_one_letter_code
_entity_poly.pdbx_strand_id
1 'polypeptide(L)' 'MECNKCGTSVMETPLQRVNEKGVNGIWWCEPCLEKHQPELAKNIKQDESNVEKDLKKICYPNQ' A
#
# COMPACT_ATOMS: atom_id res chain seq x y z
N MET A 1 -3.37 15.61 -0.84
CA MET A 1 -3.21 14.42 -1.72
C MET A 1 -4.54 13.72 -1.78
N GLU A 2 -5.12 13.56 -2.96
CA GLU A 2 -6.47 13.04 -3.15
C GLU A 2 -6.44 11.80 -4.04
N CYS A 3 -7.33 10.85 -3.75
CA CYS A 3 -7.48 9.65 -4.56
C CYS A 3 -8.00 10.02 -5.95
N ASN A 4 -7.30 9.59 -6.99
CA ASN A 4 -7.70 9.83 -8.37
C ASN A 4 -9.02 9.15 -8.78
N LYS A 5 -9.46 8.12 -8.05
CA LYS A 5 -10.67 7.35 -8.37
C LYS A 5 -11.93 7.89 -7.70
N CYS A 6 -11.83 8.35 -6.45
CA CYS A 6 -12.99 8.80 -5.67
C CYS A 6 -12.88 10.22 -5.12
N GLY A 7 -11.74 10.90 -5.28
CA GLY A 7 -11.51 12.25 -4.77
C GLY A 7 -11.26 12.33 -3.26
N THR A 8 -11.33 11.22 -2.51
CA THR A 8 -11.11 11.25 -1.06
C THR A 8 -9.68 11.63 -0.71
N SER A 9 -9.48 12.33 0.41
CA SER A 9 -8.15 12.64 0.93
C SER A 9 -7.41 11.36 1.33
N VAL A 10 -6.15 11.21 0.90
CA VAL A 10 -5.29 10.04 1.21
C VAL A 10 -4.07 10.41 2.04
N MET A 11 -4.17 11.44 2.89
CA MET A 11 -3.01 11.98 3.60
C MET A 11 -2.36 11.01 4.60
N GLU A 12 -3.12 10.06 5.17
CA GLU A 12 -2.62 9.16 6.21
C GLU A 12 -1.81 7.98 5.63
N THR A 13 -2.26 7.42 4.51
CA THR A 13 -1.59 6.30 3.81
C THR A 13 -1.63 6.52 2.30
N PRO A 14 -0.88 7.50 1.78
CA PRO A 14 -0.91 7.84 0.37
C PRO A 14 -0.17 6.74 -0.42
N LEU A 15 -0.91 5.95 -1.21
CA LEU A 15 -0.31 4.96 -2.12
C LEU A 15 -0.06 5.59 -3.49
N GLN A 16 1.21 5.87 -3.79
CA GLN A 16 1.65 6.47 -5.05
C GLN A 16 1.83 5.41 -6.13
N ARG A 17 1.12 5.55 -7.26
CA ARG A 17 1.24 4.66 -8.43
C ARG A 17 1.96 5.33 -9.57
N VAL A 18 3.21 4.99 -9.82
CA VAL A 18 3.92 5.44 -11.03
C VAL A 18 3.07 5.13 -12.27
N ASN A 19 2.79 6.15 -13.09
CA ASN A 19 2.01 5.95 -14.33
C ASN A 19 2.84 5.21 -15.39
N GLU A 20 2.22 4.84 -16.51
CA GLU A 20 2.87 4.14 -17.63
C GLU A 20 4.11 4.87 -18.18
N LYS A 21 4.24 6.18 -17.90
CA LYS A 21 5.35 7.02 -18.34
C LYS A 21 6.45 7.20 -17.29
N GLY A 22 6.35 6.59 -16.11
CA GLY A 22 7.37 6.75 -15.07
C GLY A 22 7.32 8.07 -14.30
N VAL A 23 6.37 8.98 -14.60
CA VAL A 23 6.43 10.38 -14.14
C VAL A 23 5.16 10.76 -13.41
N ASN A 24 5.29 11.01 -12.10
CA ASN A 24 4.24 11.44 -11.16
C ASN A 24 3.12 10.43 -10.96
N GLY A 25 3.27 9.67 -9.87
CA GLY A 25 2.37 8.60 -9.60
C GLY A 25 1.00 9.05 -9.09
N ILE A 26 -0.03 8.43 -9.64
CA ILE A 26 -1.44 8.63 -9.32
C ILE A 26 -1.67 8.16 -7.88
N TRP A 27 -2.39 8.93 -7.07
CA TRP A 27 -2.67 8.58 -5.68
C TRP A 27 -3.97 7.81 -5.56
N TRP A 28 -3.94 6.66 -4.89
CA TRP A 28 -5.12 5.81 -4.69
C TRP A 28 -5.37 5.63 -3.19
N CYS A 29 -6.64 5.66 -2.79
CA CYS A 29 -7.04 5.22 -1.45
C CYS A 29 -7.13 3.70 -1.41
N GLU A 30 -6.98 3.11 -0.22
CA GLU A 30 -7.04 1.66 -0.03
C GLU A 30 -8.32 1.02 -0.60
N PRO A 31 -9.54 1.57 -0.40
CA PRO A 31 -10.76 0.97 -0.97
C PRO A 31 -10.76 0.97 -2.51
N CYS A 32 -10.28 2.04 -3.14
CA CYS A 32 -10.15 2.08 -4.59
C CYS A 32 -9.08 1.12 -5.09
N LEU A 33 -8.03 0.91 -4.30
CA LEU A 33 -7.00 -0.04 -4.64
C LEU A 33 -7.50 -1.49 -4.58
N GLU A 34 -8.20 -1.87 -3.51
CA GLU A 34 -8.80 -3.21 -3.41
C GLU A 34 -9.81 -3.46 -4.52
N LYS A 35 -10.58 -2.44 -4.90
CA LYS A 35 -11.60 -2.55 -5.96
C LYS A 35 -11.00 -2.65 -7.36
N HIS A 36 -9.94 -1.90 -7.66
CA HIS A 36 -9.40 -1.78 -9.02
C HIS A 36 -8.13 -2.60 -9.26
N GLN A 37 -7.36 -2.92 -8.22
CA GLN A 37 -6.17 -3.78 -8.28
C GLN A 37 -6.07 -4.67 -7.01
N PRO A 38 -6.99 -5.63 -6.85
CA PRO A 38 -7.06 -6.47 -5.65
C PRO A 38 -5.78 -7.30 -5.41
N GLU A 39 -5.14 -7.79 -6.48
CA GLU A 39 -3.89 -8.55 -6.36
C GLU A 39 -2.76 -7.71 -5.75
N LEU A 40 -2.69 -6.44 -6.13
CA LEU A 40 -1.67 -5.55 -5.63
C LEU A 40 -1.98 -5.08 -4.20
N ALA A 41 -3.26 -4.89 -3.87
CA ALA A 41 -3.71 -4.65 -2.50
C ALA A 41 -3.31 -5.83 -1.59
N LYS A 42 -3.52 -7.07 -2.06
CA LYS A 42 -3.14 -8.29 -1.35
C LYS A 42 -1.63 -8.38 -1.16
N ASN A 43 -0.84 -8.08 -2.19
CA ASN A 43 0.62 -8.13 -2.10
C ASN A 43 1.16 -7.11 -1.09
N ILE A 44 0.64 -5.88 -1.07
CA ILE A 44 1.05 -4.84 -0.10
C ILE A 44 0.74 -5.30 1.33
N LYS A 45 -0.50 -5.74 1.60
CA LYS A 45 -0.92 -6.23 2.93
C LYS A 45 -0.14 -7.47 3.38
N GLN A 46 0.20 -8.36 2.43
CA GLN A 46 0.97 -9.56 2.72
C GLN A 46 2.44 -9.24 3.03
N ASP A 47 3.03 -8.26 2.35
CA ASP A 47 4.41 -7.80 2.59
C ASP A 47 4.56 -7.20 4.00
N GLU A 48 3.62 -6.35 4.42
CA GLU A 48 3.58 -5.80 5.79
C GLU A 48 3.57 -6.91 6.85
N SER A 49 2.79 -7.96 6.63
CA SER A 49 2.71 -9.11 7.54
C SER A 49 4.02 -9.92 7.63
N ASN A 50 4.81 -9.94 6.57
CA ASN A 50 6.09 -10.63 6.54
C ASN A 50 7.18 -9.81 7.23
N VAL A 51 7.21 -8.49 6.98
CA VAL A 51 8.10 -7.56 7.68
C VAL A 51 7.86 -7.60 9.19
N GLU A 52 6.59 -7.61 9.63
CA GLU A 52 6.26 -7.70 11.06
C GLU A 52 6.74 -9.02 11.69
N LYS A 53 6.60 -10.15 10.97
CA LYS A 53 7.09 -11.46 11.43
C LYS A 53 8.60 -11.50 11.52
N ASP A 54 9.30 -10.97 10.53
CA ASP A 54 10.76 -10.96 10.54
C ASP A 54 11.32 -10.00 11.59
N LEU A 55 10.69 -8.84 11.80
CA LEU A 55 11.00 -7.95 12.92
C LEU A 55 10.77 -8.63 14.28
N LYS A 56 9.67 -9.37 14.44
CA LYS A 56 9.43 -10.15 15.68
C LYS A 56 10.52 -11.19 15.92
N LYS A 57 10.99 -11.91 14.89
CA LYS A 57 12.11 -12.86 15.02
C LYS A 57 13.43 -12.18 15.39
N ILE A 58 13.70 -11.00 14.83
CA ILE A 58 14.92 -10.24 15.09
C ILE A 58 14.91 -9.62 16.49
N CYS A 59 13.78 -9.02 16.90
CA CYS A 59 13.65 -8.32 18.17
C CYS A 59 13.33 -9.25 19.35
N TYR A 60 12.71 -10.41 19.12
CA TYR A 60 12.36 -11.40 20.13
C TYR A 60 12.81 -12.82 19.71
N PRO A 61 14.12 -13.09 19.65
CA PRO A 61 14.62 -14.37 19.15
C PRO A 61 14.35 -15.60 20.04
N ASN A 62 13.77 -15.43 21.24
CA ASN A 62 13.58 -16.50 22.23
C ASN A 62 12.23 -16.42 23.01
N GLN A 63 11.10 -16.52 22.33
CA GLN A 63 9.81 -16.89 22.96
C GLN A 63 9.32 -18.24 22.45
#